data_AF-A0A4Y2QZ82-F1
#
_entry.id   AF-A0A4Y2QZ82-F1
#
_cell.length_a   1.000
_cell.length_b   1.000
_cell.length_c   1.000
_cell.angle_alpha   90.00
_cell.angle_beta   90.00
_cell.angle_gamma   90.00
#
_symmetry.space_group_name_H-M   'P 1'
#
loop_
_entity.id
_entity.type
_entity.pdbx_description
1 polymer ?
#
loop_
_entity_poly.entity_id
_entity_poly.type
_entity_poly.pdbx_seq_one_letter_code
_entity_poly.pdbx_strand_id
1 'polypeptide(L)'
;MLSIPSTIISVQNFIELSEAVKNNGCRYYVSKGIAPLYLMLHNDKEHFRYLGESAFRHDWYINAFPLTLTDQIDYHSALIDPRTRLPEERKPHFLSDVSLSTYKFAVAMKNNFCYRRKLNTVSYIPYT
;
A
#
# COMPACT_ATOMS: atom_id res chain seq x y z
N MET A 1 23.53 -32.84 -4.29
CA MET A 1 23.21 -31.46 -4.69
C MET A 1 21.78 -31.18 -4.28
N LEU A 2 21.57 -30.33 -3.28
CA LEU A 2 20.25 -29.77 -2.98
C LEU A 2 20.15 -28.48 -3.80
N SER A 3 19.37 -28.49 -4.88
CA SER A 3 19.08 -27.28 -5.65
C SER A 3 18.11 -26.43 -4.83
N ILE A 4 18.59 -25.29 -4.32
CA ILE A 4 17.73 -24.22 -3.81
C ILE A 4 16.82 -23.79 -4.98
N PRO A 5 15.49 -23.73 -4.83
CA PRO A 5 14.62 -23.19 -5.87
C PRO A 5 15.07 -21.76 -6.14
N SER A 6 15.65 -21.51 -7.31
CA SER A 6 16.36 -20.26 -7.64
C SER A 6 15.41 -19.14 -8.06
N THR A 7 14.24 -19.04 -7.45
CA THR A 7 13.29 -17.95 -7.73
C THR A 7 12.46 -17.72 -6.49
N ILE A 8 12.97 -16.88 -5.59
CA ILE A 8 12.08 -16.08 -4.76
C ILE A 8 11.22 -15.32 -5.79
N ILE A 9 9.93 -15.64 -5.88
CA ILE A 9 9.00 -14.93 -6.75
C ILE A 9 8.86 -13.53 -6.15
N SER A 10 9.78 -12.63 -6.49
CA SER A 10 9.67 -11.23 -6.11
C SER A 10 8.57 -10.64 -6.97
N VAL A 11 7.37 -10.61 -6.41
CA VAL A 11 6.23 -9.92 -7.01
C VAL A 11 6.60 -8.47 -7.27
N GLN A 12 6.59 -8.06 -8.55
CA GLN A 12 7.07 -6.74 -8.97
C GLN A 12 5.95 -5.70 -9.02
N ASN A 13 4.71 -6.14 -9.14
CA ASN A 13 3.54 -5.28 -9.33
C ASN A 13 2.26 -5.92 -8.75
N PHE A 14 1.15 -5.17 -8.79
CA PHE A 14 -0.13 -5.60 -8.22
C PHE A 14 -0.83 -6.74 -9.00
N ILE A 15 -0.51 -6.94 -10.27
CA ILE A 15 -1.04 -8.05 -11.07
C ILE A 15 -0.43 -9.36 -10.54
N GLU A 16 0.90 -9.41 -10.48
CA GLU A 16 1.64 -10.54 -9.94
C GLU A 16 1.28 -10.81 -8.47
N LEU A 17 1.02 -9.75 -7.68
CA LEU A 17 0.56 -9.91 -6.30
C LEU A 17 -0.80 -10.61 -6.25
N SER A 18 -1.74 -10.16 -7.07
CA SER A 18 -3.07 -10.77 -7.15
C SER A 18 -2.99 -12.23 -7.57
N GLU A 19 -2.11 -12.59 -8.51
CA GLU A 19 -1.93 -13.97 -8.95
C GLU A 19 -1.29 -14.83 -7.84
N ALA A 20 -0.28 -14.30 -7.15
CA ALA A 20 0.36 -15.00 -6.03
C ALA A 20 -0.62 -15.26 -4.87
N VAL A 21 -1.53 -14.32 -4.59
CA VAL A 21 -2.61 -14.50 -3.60
C VAL A 21 -3.61 -15.56 -4.07
N LYS A 22 -4.02 -15.53 -5.34
CA LYS A 22 -4.97 -16.51 -5.92
C LYS A 22 -4.42 -17.93 -5.91
N ASN A 23 -3.17 -18.10 -6.29
CA ASN A 23 -2.64 -19.39 -6.73
C ASN A 23 -1.60 -19.99 -5.76
N ASN A 24 -0.87 -19.15 -5.01
CA ASN A 24 0.36 -19.58 -4.34
C ASN A 24 0.29 -19.47 -2.81
N GLY A 25 -0.88 -19.16 -2.25
CA GLY A 25 -1.07 -19.00 -0.80
C GLY A 25 -0.30 -17.81 -0.21
N CYS A 26 0.13 -16.86 -1.05
CA CYS A 26 0.75 -15.62 -0.58
C CYS A 26 -0.30 -14.78 0.15
N ARG A 27 0.09 -14.16 1.27
CA ARG A 27 -0.74 -13.23 2.01
C ARG A 27 -0.26 -11.80 1.76
N TYR A 28 -1.11 -10.84 2.07
CA TYR A 28 -0.63 -9.47 2.16
C TYR A 28 -1.50 -8.69 3.13
N TYR A 29 -0.93 -7.66 3.74
CA TYR A 29 -1.62 -6.82 4.70
C TYR A 29 -1.81 -5.41 4.17
N VAL A 30 -2.88 -4.79 4.62
CA VAL A 30 -3.18 -3.38 4.35
C VAL A 30 -3.35 -2.67 5.68
N SER A 31 -2.79 -1.46 5.80
CA SER A 31 -2.99 -0.68 7.01
C SER A 31 -4.48 -0.37 7.25
N LYS A 32 -4.95 -0.67 8.48
CA LYS A 32 -6.34 -0.51 8.89
C LYS A 32 -6.73 0.96 8.90
N GLY A 33 -7.93 1.26 8.40
CA GLY A 33 -8.51 2.61 8.41
C GLY A 33 -8.00 3.55 7.32
N ILE A 34 -7.31 3.06 6.29
CA ILE A 34 -6.66 3.91 5.27
C ILE A 34 -7.29 3.75 3.88
N ALA A 35 -7.18 4.82 3.08
CA ALA A 35 -7.54 4.95 1.67
C ALA A 35 -7.15 3.77 0.73
N PRO A 36 -6.03 3.04 0.90
CA PRO A 36 -5.66 1.93 0.01
C PRO A 36 -6.72 0.84 -0.13
N LEU A 37 -7.34 0.40 0.97
CA LEU A 37 -8.38 -0.64 0.90
C LEU A 37 -9.59 -0.13 0.09
N TYR A 38 -10.04 1.09 0.37
CA TYR A 38 -11.15 1.71 -0.34
C TYR A 38 -10.83 1.87 -1.83
N LEU A 39 -9.63 2.34 -2.17
CA LEU A 39 -9.15 2.49 -3.55
C LEU A 39 -9.07 1.16 -4.29
N MET A 40 -8.73 0.07 -3.60
CA MET A 40 -8.70 -1.27 -4.17
C MET A 40 -10.11 -1.81 -4.42
N LEU A 41 -11.00 -1.73 -3.43
CA LEU A 41 -12.38 -2.24 -3.52
C LEU A 41 -13.20 -1.57 -4.64
N HIS A 42 -12.95 -0.29 -4.89
CA HIS A 42 -13.69 0.50 -5.89
C HIS A 42 -12.87 0.77 -7.17
N ASN A 43 -11.84 -0.04 -7.43
CA ASN A 43 -11.04 0.10 -8.64
C ASN A 43 -11.70 -0.62 -9.82
N ASP A 44 -11.62 -0.03 -11.01
CA ASP A 44 -12.10 -0.67 -12.25
C ASP A 44 -11.23 -1.85 -12.68
N LYS A 45 -9.96 -1.91 -12.24
CA LYS A 45 -9.06 -3.01 -12.56
C LYS A 45 -9.30 -4.20 -11.64
N GLU A 46 -9.53 -5.36 -12.25
CA GLU A 46 -9.92 -6.59 -11.54
C GLU A 46 -8.92 -7.01 -10.45
N HIS A 47 -7.61 -6.93 -10.71
CA HIS A 47 -6.58 -7.33 -9.72
C HIS A 47 -6.65 -6.49 -8.45
N PHE A 48 -6.92 -5.18 -8.55
CA PHE A 48 -7.08 -4.34 -7.37
C PHE A 48 -8.36 -4.67 -6.60
N ARG A 49 -9.48 -4.85 -7.31
CA ARG A 49 -10.74 -5.26 -6.67
C ARG A 49 -10.59 -6.61 -5.97
N TYR A 50 -9.98 -7.59 -6.62
CA TYR A 50 -9.71 -8.90 -6.04
C TYR A 50 -8.86 -8.81 -4.77
N LEU A 51 -7.77 -8.04 -4.81
CA LEU A 51 -6.97 -7.77 -3.62
C LEU A 51 -7.89 -7.15 -2.55
N GLY A 52 -8.50 -5.99 -2.80
CA GLY A 52 -9.39 -5.34 -1.84
C GLY A 52 -10.42 -6.27 -1.18
N GLU A 53 -11.09 -7.11 -1.97
CA GLU A 53 -12.03 -8.12 -1.47
C GLU A 53 -11.34 -9.20 -0.62
N SER A 54 -10.16 -9.68 -1.02
CA SER A 54 -9.40 -10.68 -0.27
C SER A 54 -8.96 -10.16 1.10
N ALA A 55 -8.38 -8.95 1.17
CA ALA A 55 -8.02 -8.36 2.46
C ALA A 55 -9.25 -8.15 3.36
N PHE A 56 -10.39 -7.77 2.78
CA PHE A 56 -11.64 -7.61 3.51
C PHE A 56 -12.19 -8.93 4.06
N ARG A 57 -12.22 -9.98 3.25
CA ARG A 57 -12.76 -11.29 3.66
C ARG A 57 -11.92 -12.00 4.71
N HIS A 58 -10.61 -11.79 4.69
CA HIS A 58 -9.68 -12.51 5.56
C HIS A 58 -9.14 -11.67 6.74
N ASP A 59 -9.69 -10.46 6.94
CA ASP A 59 -9.24 -9.52 7.98
C ASP A 59 -7.73 -9.23 7.93
N TRP A 60 -7.14 -9.14 6.74
CA TRP A 60 -5.69 -8.91 6.56
C TRP A 60 -5.32 -7.44 6.76
N TYR A 61 -5.45 -7.00 8.01
CA TYR A 61 -5.24 -5.63 8.44
C TYR A 61 -4.10 -5.51 9.44
N ILE A 62 -3.36 -4.40 9.36
CA ILE A 62 -2.36 -4.02 10.35
C ILE A 62 -2.69 -2.65 10.97
N ASN A 63 -2.61 -2.52 12.29
CA ASN A 63 -3.06 -1.34 13.05
C ASN A 63 -2.09 -0.14 13.06
N ALA A 64 -1.19 -0.08 12.07
CA ALA A 64 -0.15 0.94 11.90
C ALA A 64 1.15 0.71 12.68
N PHE A 65 2.17 1.27 12.04
CA PHE A 65 3.62 1.18 12.19
C PHE A 65 4.20 1.41 13.60
N PRO A 66 5.49 1.07 13.80
CA PRO A 66 6.46 0.67 12.77
C PRO A 66 6.51 -0.83 12.42
N LEU A 67 6.65 -1.14 11.13
CA LEU A 67 6.91 -2.49 10.61
C LEU A 67 8.06 -3.22 11.31
N THR A 68 9.00 -2.47 11.89
CA THR A 68 10.09 -3.02 12.71
C THR A 68 9.68 -3.54 14.07
N LEU A 69 8.42 -3.40 14.47
CA LEU A 69 7.90 -3.92 15.72
C LEU A 69 6.97 -5.13 15.52
N THR A 70 6.78 -5.60 14.29
CA THR A 70 5.85 -6.69 14.02
C THR A 70 6.49 -7.76 13.14
N ASP A 71 6.62 -8.97 13.66
CA ASP A 71 6.94 -10.20 12.89
C ASP A 71 5.77 -10.63 11.98
N GLN A 72 4.80 -9.74 11.74
CA GLN A 72 3.60 -10.03 10.94
C GLN A 72 3.90 -10.21 9.45
N ILE A 73 5.06 -9.74 8.99
CA ILE A 73 5.51 -9.94 7.61
C ILE A 73 6.62 -10.99 7.58
N ASP A 74 6.28 -12.16 7.05
CA ASP A 74 7.19 -13.25 6.73
C ASP A 74 7.49 -13.31 5.21
N TYR A 75 8.31 -14.29 4.80
CA TYR A 75 8.70 -14.52 3.39
C TYR A 75 7.54 -14.85 2.44
N HIS A 76 6.33 -15.11 2.97
CA HIS A 76 5.11 -15.40 2.21
C HIS A 76 4.08 -14.29 2.34
N SER A 77 4.50 -13.08 2.74
CA SER A 77 3.60 -11.96 2.91
C SER A 77 4.16 -10.63 2.39
N ALA A 78 3.24 -9.77 1.96
CA ALA A 78 3.55 -8.41 1.50
C ALA A 78 2.78 -7.36 2.32
N LEU A 79 3.19 -6.09 2.20
CA LEU A 79 2.44 -4.96 2.76
C LEU A 79 2.14 -3.92 1.69
N ILE A 80 0.89 -3.45 1.69
CA ILE A 80 0.45 -2.30 0.91
C ILE A 80 0.24 -1.12 1.88
N ASP A 81 1.13 -0.13 1.82
CA ASP A 81 1.03 1.12 2.58
C ASP A 81 1.60 2.31 1.77
N PRO A 82 1.35 3.59 2.12
CA PRO A 82 1.98 4.72 1.46
C PRO A 82 3.51 4.61 1.50
N ARG A 83 4.17 4.90 0.37
CA ARG A 83 5.64 4.83 0.25
C ARG A 83 6.36 5.68 1.30
N THR A 84 5.80 6.82 1.71
CA THR A 84 6.36 7.68 2.77
C THR A 84 6.43 7.01 4.14
N ARG A 85 5.71 5.91 4.35
CA ARG A 85 5.76 5.10 5.57
C ARG A 85 6.68 3.89 5.44
N LEU A 86 7.09 3.53 4.22
CA LEU A 86 7.98 2.40 3.95
C LEU A 86 9.43 2.88 4.01
N PRO A 87 10.26 2.40 4.96
CA PRO A 87 11.65 2.82 5.05
C PRO A 87 12.45 2.29 3.85
N GLU A 88 13.08 3.18 3.07
CA GLU A 88 13.85 2.80 1.87
C GLU A 88 15.12 1.99 2.20
N GLU A 89 15.71 2.17 3.39
CA GLU A 89 17.03 1.59 3.73
C GLU A 89 16.99 0.27 4.52
N ARG A 90 15.81 -0.33 4.72
CA ARG A 90 15.72 -1.56 5.55
C ARG A 90 15.80 -2.83 4.73
N LYS A 91 17.03 -3.27 4.41
CA LYS A 91 17.30 -4.68 4.11
C LYS A 91 16.69 -5.55 5.22
N PRO A 92 15.93 -6.61 4.90
CA PRO A 92 15.89 -7.30 3.60
C PRO A 92 14.70 -6.98 2.68
N HIS A 93 13.96 -5.88 2.88
CA HIS A 93 12.69 -5.65 2.17
C HIS A 93 12.88 -5.02 0.78
N PHE A 94 12.10 -5.50 -0.19
CA PHE A 94 11.99 -4.92 -1.53
C PHE A 94 10.75 -4.03 -1.61
N LEU A 95 10.88 -2.86 -2.24
CA LEU A 95 9.77 -1.95 -2.50
C LEU A 95 9.45 -1.97 -4.00
N SER A 96 8.18 -2.21 -4.36
CA SER A 96 7.72 -2.06 -5.75
C SER A 96 7.70 -0.58 -6.14
N ASP A 97 8.11 -0.30 -7.39
CA ASP A 97 8.03 1.04 -7.97
C ASP A 97 6.60 1.43 -8.42
N VAL A 98 5.67 0.46 -8.42
CA VAL A 98 4.29 0.70 -8.85
C VAL A 98 3.46 1.27 -7.71
N SER A 99 2.90 2.46 -7.90
CA SER A 99 1.99 3.07 -6.91
C SER A 99 0.53 2.72 -7.19
N LEU A 100 -0.23 2.43 -6.12
CA LEU A 100 -1.69 2.29 -6.16
C LEU A 100 -2.40 3.59 -6.55
N SER A 101 -1.82 4.75 -6.18
CA SER A 101 -2.37 6.07 -6.49
C SER A 101 -1.30 7.16 -6.52
N THR A 102 -1.47 8.17 -7.37
CA THR A 102 -0.76 9.45 -7.26
C THR A 102 -1.53 10.34 -6.29
N TYR A 103 -1.12 10.35 -5.02
CA TYR A 103 -1.86 11.05 -3.96
C TYR A 103 -2.16 12.52 -4.32
N LYS A 104 -3.43 12.91 -4.21
CA LYS A 104 -3.87 14.31 -4.23
C LYS A 104 -4.55 14.61 -2.90
N PHE A 105 -3.96 15.48 -2.10
CA PHE A 105 -4.52 15.91 -0.82
C PHE A 105 -5.28 17.22 -0.99
N ALA A 106 -6.38 17.36 -0.26
CA ALA A 106 -7.16 18.60 -0.19
C ALA A 106 -7.60 18.85 1.25
N VAL A 107 -7.82 20.11 1.60
CA VAL A 107 -8.35 20.52 2.90
C VAL A 107 -9.81 20.90 2.72
N ALA A 108 -10.73 20.12 3.31
CA ALA A 108 -12.14 20.46 3.35
C ALA A 108 -12.40 21.54 4.42
N MET A 109 -13.15 22.60 4.07
CA MET A 109 -13.44 23.72 4.95
C MET A 109 -14.92 24.12 4.86
N LYS A 110 -15.50 24.61 5.97
CA LYS A 110 -16.83 25.25 5.92
C LYS A 110 -16.78 26.53 5.08
N ASN A 111 -17.91 26.89 4.45
CA ASN A 111 -18.00 28.06 3.57
C ASN A 111 -17.54 29.37 4.23
N ASN A 112 -17.74 29.51 5.55
CA ASN A 112 -17.39 30.67 6.35
C ASN A 112 -16.08 30.51 7.14
N PHE A 113 -15.21 29.57 6.78
CA PHE A 113 -13.93 29.41 7.44
C PHE A 113 -13.05 30.65 7.28
N CYS A 114 -12.68 31.27 8.40
CA CYS A 114 -12.04 32.57 8.48
C CYS A 114 -10.68 32.67 7.76
N TYR A 115 -10.00 31.53 7.49
CA TYR A 115 -8.70 31.49 6.81
C TYR A 115 -8.71 30.87 5.42
N ARG A 116 -9.90 30.71 4.81
CA ARG A 116 -10.04 30.11 3.46
C ARG A 116 -9.10 30.73 2.41
N ARG A 117 -8.90 32.05 2.43
CA ARG A 117 -8.05 32.76 1.46
C ARG A 117 -6.55 32.51 1.65
N LYS A 118 -6.09 32.22 2.89
CA LYS A 118 -4.65 32.05 3.16
C LYS A 118 -4.10 30.72 2.64
N LEU A 119 -4.89 29.65 2.64
CA LEU A 119 -4.47 28.32 2.18
C LEU A 119 -4.15 28.27 0.69
N ASN A 120 -4.97 28.91 -0.15
CA ASN A 120 -4.73 28.93 -1.61
C ASN A 120 -3.48 29.73 -2.01
N THR A 121 -2.98 30.62 -1.15
CA THR A 121 -1.79 31.43 -1.40
C THR A 121 -0.49 30.71 -1.02
N VAL A 122 -0.55 29.74 -0.08
CA VAL A 122 0.63 29.03 0.46
C VAL A 122 0.94 27.72 -0.31
N SER A 123 0.13 27.36 -1.31
CA SER A 123 0.21 26.05 -1.98
C SER A 123 1.24 25.95 -3.12
N TYR A 124 2.08 26.98 -3.36
CA TYR A 124 3.18 26.90 -4.31
C TYR A 124 4.51 26.83 -3.57
N ILE A 125 4.89 25.62 -3.15
CA ILE A 125 6.28 25.32 -2.80
C ILE A 125 6.86 24.59 -4.02
N PRO A 126 7.69 25.23 -4.85
CA PRO A 126 8.41 24.52 -5.89
C PRO A 126 9.39 23.55 -5.21
N TYR A 127 9.27 22.27 -5.52
CA TYR A 127 10.29 21.30 -5.14
C TYR A 127 11.56 21.61 -5.95
N THR A 128 12.62 22.03 -5.27
CA THR A 128 14.01 22.05 -5.77
C THR A 128 14.69 20.73 -5.43
#